data_AF-A0A936KLJ6-F1
#
_entry.id   AF-A0A936KLJ6-F1
#
_cell.length_a   1.000
_cell.length_b   1.000
_cell.length_c   1.000
_cell.angle_alpha   90.00
_cell.angle_beta   90.00
_cell.angle_gamma   90.00
#
_symmetry.space_group_name_H-M   'P 1'
#
loop_
_entity.id
_entity.type
_entity.pdbx_description
1 polymer ?
#
loop_
_entity_poly.entity_id
_entity_poly.type
_entity_poly.pdbx_seq_one_letter_code
_entity_poly.pdbx_strand_id
1 'polypeptide(L)'
;MMDWTNLIADENWWMEKHFTPGRGGRRITKTVIHHNAGRLSIKGCYDVWQTRQASAHYQVDAYGRIGQYVHDSDTAWHAANNDANATSIGIEHANSGDASSPVTAETLEAGAHLVAAIHRHYDLGRPAWLVNVFPHNHYTQTGCPGHLAGSQNSAYMARAQAWYDAMGSGTTPTTPSPQEDDMALTEDDITRIAAKVTDGLRIGPSGQQATLASFVHAAARDSAAALRAVEALRADLAKVASGGVSADAIVDAVVARIKASR
;
A
#
# COMPACT_ATOMS: atom_id res chain seq x y z
N MET A 1 -18.20 2.07 -6.10
CA MET A 1 -17.40 0.83 -6.26
C MET A 1 -17.00 0.79 -7.71
N MET A 2 -15.70 0.77 -7.97
CA MET A 2 -15.08 0.74 -9.29
C MET A 2 -15.73 -0.30 -10.21
N ASP A 3 -16.05 0.09 -11.44
CA ASP A 3 -16.32 -0.86 -12.53
C ASP A 3 -14.99 -1.23 -13.19
N TRP A 4 -14.47 -2.40 -12.86
CA TRP A 4 -13.19 -2.90 -13.37
C TRP A 4 -13.21 -3.26 -14.85
N THR A 5 -14.39 -3.50 -15.44
CA THR A 5 -14.50 -3.85 -16.86
C THR A 5 -14.46 -2.60 -17.72
N ASN A 6 -15.25 -1.59 -17.34
CA ASN A 6 -15.40 -0.35 -18.09
C ASN A 6 -14.50 0.78 -17.58
N LEU A 7 -13.64 0.49 -16.60
CA LEU A 7 -12.72 1.43 -15.96
C LEU A 7 -13.40 2.67 -15.35
N ILE A 8 -14.59 2.50 -14.77
CA ILE A 8 -15.33 3.60 -14.12
C ILE A 8 -14.89 3.70 -12.66
N ALA A 9 -14.15 4.76 -12.33
CA ALA A 9 -13.65 5.06 -10.99
C ALA A 9 -14.76 5.26 -9.94
N ASP A 10 -14.40 5.09 -8.66
CA ASP A 10 -15.30 5.38 -7.55
C ASP A 10 -15.68 6.86 -7.49
N GLU A 11 -14.76 7.73 -7.89
CA GLU A 11 -14.87 9.18 -7.77
C GLU A 11 -14.08 9.86 -8.89
N ASN A 12 -14.69 10.84 -9.57
CA ASN A 12 -14.03 11.57 -10.66
C ASN A 12 -13.83 13.04 -10.29
N TRP A 13 -12.63 13.55 -10.56
CA TRP A 13 -12.27 14.97 -10.44
C TRP A 13 -11.54 15.42 -11.70
N TRP A 14 -12.31 15.80 -12.72
CA TRP A 14 -11.76 16.12 -14.03
C TRP A 14 -10.81 17.32 -13.99
N MET A 15 -9.61 17.14 -14.52
CA MET A 15 -8.63 18.20 -14.70
C MET A 15 -9.05 19.11 -15.87
N GLU A 16 -8.97 20.42 -15.66
CA GLU A 16 -9.15 21.43 -16.71
C GLU A 16 -7.81 21.93 -17.29
N LYS A 17 -6.69 21.51 -16.68
CA LYS A 17 -5.32 21.94 -17.01
C LYS A 17 -4.31 20.85 -16.70
N HIS A 18 -3.07 21.07 -17.12
CA HIS A 18 -1.94 20.17 -16.86
C HIS A 18 -2.11 18.76 -17.46
N PHE A 19 -2.73 18.70 -18.63
CA PHE A 19 -2.77 17.55 -19.50
C PHE A 19 -2.77 18.04 -20.96
N THR A 20 -2.54 17.13 -21.91
CA THR A 20 -2.67 17.42 -23.35
C THR A 20 -3.87 16.65 -23.91
N PRO A 21 -4.84 17.30 -24.58
CA PRO A 21 -5.94 16.61 -25.22
C PRO A 21 -5.46 15.61 -26.28
N GLY A 22 -6.04 14.41 -26.26
CA GLY A 22 -5.67 13.29 -27.10
C GLY A 22 -4.29 12.70 -26.76
N ARG A 23 -3.88 11.72 -27.57
CA ARG A 23 -2.57 11.06 -27.52
C ARG A 23 -1.70 11.30 -28.76
N GLY A 24 -2.10 12.25 -29.60
CA GLY A 24 -1.41 12.56 -30.86
C GLY A 24 -1.26 11.34 -31.78
N GLY A 25 -2.32 10.53 -31.89
CA GLY A 25 -2.33 9.30 -32.70
C GLY A 25 -1.66 8.08 -32.08
N ARG A 26 -1.11 8.20 -30.85
CA ARG A 26 -0.47 7.08 -30.15
C ARG A 26 -1.47 6.24 -29.38
N ARG A 27 -1.17 4.96 -29.25
CA ARG A 27 -1.94 4.01 -28.44
C ARG A 27 -1.37 3.92 -27.03
N ILE A 28 -2.24 3.61 -26.07
CA ILE A 28 -1.82 3.14 -24.74
C ILE A 28 -1.13 1.78 -24.93
N THR A 29 0.04 1.64 -24.33
CA THR A 29 0.88 0.43 -24.45
C THR A 29 1.44 -0.06 -23.11
N LYS A 30 1.33 0.74 -22.05
CA LYS A 30 1.81 0.40 -20.71
C LYS A 30 1.12 1.20 -19.61
N THR A 31 1.33 0.78 -18.37
CA THR A 31 1.04 1.58 -17.17
C THR A 31 2.33 2.13 -16.57
N VAL A 32 2.25 3.27 -15.90
CA VAL A 32 3.36 3.84 -15.10
C VAL A 32 2.92 4.02 -13.65
N ILE A 33 3.69 3.44 -12.75
CA ILE A 33 3.39 3.38 -11.32
C ILE A 33 4.08 4.53 -10.60
N HIS A 34 3.27 5.24 -9.80
CA HIS A 34 3.69 6.33 -8.94
C HIS A 34 3.27 6.12 -7.50
N HIS A 35 3.91 6.84 -6.58
CA HIS A 35 3.43 7.03 -5.22
C HIS A 35 3.21 8.52 -4.96
N ASN A 36 2.29 8.84 -4.05
CA ASN A 36 1.94 10.22 -3.76
C ASN A 36 3.03 10.99 -2.98
N ALA A 37 4.01 10.27 -2.44
CA ALA A 37 4.92 10.77 -1.41
C ALA A 37 4.18 11.27 -0.15
N GLY A 38 3.01 10.70 0.14
CA GLY A 38 2.13 11.08 1.23
C GLY A 38 0.79 10.31 1.24
N ARG A 39 0.04 10.37 2.34
CA ARG A 39 -1.29 9.75 2.49
C ARG A 39 -2.41 10.65 1.97
N LEU A 40 -2.38 11.02 0.69
CA LEU A 40 -3.41 11.90 0.12
C LEU A 40 -4.71 11.15 -0.16
N SER A 41 -5.84 11.84 0.01
CA SER A 41 -7.13 11.39 -0.52
C SER A 41 -7.22 11.63 -2.04
N ILE A 42 -8.25 11.09 -2.69
CA ILE A 42 -8.54 11.36 -4.11
C ILE A 42 -8.61 12.86 -4.39
N LYS A 43 -9.42 13.60 -3.61
CA LYS A 43 -9.50 15.07 -3.69
C LYS A 43 -8.17 15.75 -3.40
N GLY A 44 -7.44 15.28 -2.39
CA GLY A 44 -6.16 15.87 -2.00
C GLY A 44 -5.11 15.79 -3.11
N CYS A 45 -5.05 14.68 -3.85
CA CYS A 45 -4.17 14.56 -5.01
C CYS A 45 -4.56 15.52 -6.14
N TYR A 46 -5.86 15.63 -6.44
CA TYR A 46 -6.39 16.60 -7.40
C TYR A 46 -6.00 18.04 -7.04
N ASP A 47 -6.12 18.41 -5.74
CA ASP A 47 -5.82 19.75 -5.26
C ASP A 47 -4.34 20.13 -5.45
N VAL A 48 -3.41 19.18 -5.32
CA VAL A 48 -1.98 19.38 -5.58
C VAL A 48 -1.73 19.80 -7.04
N TRP A 49 -2.41 19.16 -7.99
CA TRP A 49 -2.23 19.45 -9.41
C TRP A 49 -2.94 20.71 -9.88
N GLN A 50 -3.66 21.42 -9.01
CA GLN A 50 -4.20 22.72 -9.37
C GLN A 50 -3.11 23.80 -9.49
N THR A 51 -1.98 23.62 -8.81
CA THR A 51 -0.87 24.59 -8.84
C THR A 51 0.43 23.98 -9.36
N ARG A 52 0.58 22.66 -9.31
CA ARG A 52 1.72 21.94 -9.87
C ARG A 52 1.43 21.51 -11.31
N GLN A 53 2.33 21.81 -12.25
CA GLN A 53 2.25 21.39 -13.66
C GLN A 53 2.55 19.89 -13.83
N ALA A 54 1.67 19.05 -13.31
CA ALA A 54 1.69 17.60 -13.41
C ALA A 54 0.25 17.07 -13.31
N SER A 55 0.04 15.82 -13.70
CA SER A 55 -1.23 15.11 -13.52
C SER A 55 -1.01 13.61 -13.70
N ALA A 56 -1.95 12.78 -13.26
CA ALA A 56 -2.04 11.37 -13.63
C ALA A 56 -3.49 11.03 -14.03
N HIS A 57 -3.71 9.84 -14.60
CA HIS A 57 -5.06 9.42 -14.99
C HIS A 57 -5.83 8.95 -13.77
N TYR A 58 -5.20 8.12 -12.92
CA TYR A 58 -5.82 7.51 -11.76
C TYR A 58 -5.06 7.75 -10.45
N GLN A 59 -5.79 7.66 -9.34
CA GLN A 59 -5.28 7.58 -7.97
C GLN A 59 -5.88 6.38 -7.25
N VAL A 60 -5.09 5.73 -6.41
CA VAL A 60 -5.54 4.80 -5.40
C VAL A 60 -5.30 5.41 -4.02
N ASP A 61 -6.36 5.70 -3.26
CA ASP A 61 -6.20 6.25 -1.92
C ASP A 61 -5.78 5.18 -0.90
N ALA A 62 -5.51 5.62 0.33
CA ALA A 62 -4.98 4.77 1.40
C ALA A 62 -5.97 3.74 1.96
N TYR A 63 -7.19 3.70 1.41
CA TYR A 63 -8.25 2.75 1.72
C TYR A 63 -8.67 1.95 0.48
N GLY A 64 -7.92 2.06 -0.63
CA GLY A 64 -8.15 1.32 -1.87
C GLY A 64 -9.25 1.89 -2.76
N ARG A 65 -9.75 3.11 -2.51
CA ARG A 65 -10.70 3.74 -3.44
C ARG A 65 -9.97 4.30 -4.65
N ILE A 66 -10.60 4.20 -5.82
CA ILE A 66 -10.03 4.64 -7.09
C ILE A 66 -10.62 5.98 -7.52
N GLY A 67 -9.76 6.95 -7.80
CA GLY A 67 -10.12 8.23 -8.40
C GLY A 67 -9.62 8.35 -9.84
N GLN A 68 -10.36 9.05 -10.70
CA GLN A 68 -9.88 9.44 -12.05
C GLN A 68 -9.86 10.96 -12.22
N TYR A 69 -8.86 11.47 -12.94
CA TYR A 69 -8.64 12.91 -13.13
C TYR A 69 -8.45 13.33 -14.58
N VAL A 70 -7.72 12.54 -15.35
CA VAL A 70 -7.52 12.76 -16.79
C VAL A 70 -8.14 11.58 -17.50
N HIS A 71 -8.94 11.85 -18.54
CA HIS A 71 -9.51 10.79 -19.37
C HIS A 71 -8.40 9.96 -20.02
N ASP A 72 -8.60 8.66 -20.11
CA ASP A 72 -7.62 7.75 -20.72
C ASP A 72 -7.32 8.11 -22.19
N SER A 73 -8.27 8.75 -22.89
CA SER A 73 -8.10 9.27 -24.24
C SER A 73 -7.12 10.45 -24.35
N ASP A 74 -6.86 11.14 -23.24
CA ASP A 74 -5.97 12.28 -23.15
C ASP A 74 -4.62 11.89 -22.55
N THR A 75 -3.64 12.80 -22.65
CA THR A 75 -2.28 12.60 -22.18
C THR A 75 -2.05 13.32 -20.85
N ALA A 76 -2.06 12.59 -19.74
CA ALA A 76 -1.63 13.13 -18.44
C ALA A 76 -0.11 13.41 -18.40
N TRP A 77 0.31 14.39 -17.60
CA TRP A 77 1.71 14.82 -17.48
C TRP A 77 2.37 14.22 -16.23
N HIS A 78 2.61 12.90 -16.24
CA HIS A 78 3.04 12.17 -15.03
C HIS A 78 4.51 11.73 -15.03
N ALA A 79 5.11 11.41 -16.17
CA ALA A 79 6.40 10.70 -16.25
C ALA A 79 7.63 11.59 -16.50
N ALA A 80 7.44 12.91 -16.62
CA ALA A 80 8.46 13.85 -17.12
C ALA A 80 9.09 13.42 -18.48
N ASN A 81 8.37 12.60 -19.25
CA ASN A 81 8.78 12.07 -20.55
C ASN A 81 7.56 12.07 -21.47
N ASN A 82 7.63 12.84 -22.57
CA ASN A 82 6.50 13.07 -23.46
C ASN A 82 6.02 11.80 -24.16
N ASP A 83 6.94 10.92 -24.57
CA ASP A 83 6.55 9.66 -25.21
C ASP A 83 5.85 8.74 -24.20
N ALA A 84 6.42 8.58 -23.01
CA ALA A 84 5.83 7.80 -21.94
C ALA A 84 4.43 8.33 -21.56
N ASN A 85 4.29 9.65 -21.35
CA ASN A 85 3.00 10.27 -21.08
C ASN A 85 1.96 9.92 -22.16
N ALA A 86 2.31 10.09 -23.44
CA ALA A 86 1.36 9.90 -24.54
C ALA A 86 1.01 8.44 -24.80
N THR A 87 1.80 7.49 -24.31
CA THR A 87 1.65 6.04 -24.57
C THR A 87 1.33 5.22 -23.33
N SER A 88 1.07 5.86 -22.19
CA SER A 88 0.80 5.16 -20.94
C SER A 88 -0.36 5.75 -20.13
N ILE A 89 -0.83 4.93 -19.19
CA ILE A 89 -1.70 5.33 -18.09
C ILE A 89 -0.87 5.44 -16.81
N GLY A 90 -0.67 6.67 -16.32
CA GLY A 90 -0.10 6.95 -15.00
C GLY A 90 -1.10 6.73 -13.85
N ILE A 91 -0.66 6.00 -12.82
CA ILE A 91 -1.43 5.65 -11.62
C ILE A 91 -0.67 6.05 -10.35
N GLU A 92 -1.26 6.94 -9.55
CA GLU A 92 -0.75 7.38 -8.25
C GLU A 92 -1.25 6.48 -7.11
N HIS A 93 -0.39 6.22 -6.12
CA HIS A 93 -0.70 5.36 -4.97
C HIS A 93 -0.39 6.08 -3.66
N ALA A 94 -1.40 6.24 -2.81
CA ALA A 94 -1.23 6.89 -1.52
C ALA A 94 -0.34 6.07 -0.60
N ASN A 95 0.65 6.72 0.01
CA ASN A 95 1.47 6.10 1.04
C ASN A 95 0.63 5.88 2.31
N SER A 96 1.10 5.00 3.19
CA SER A 96 0.51 4.83 4.52
C SER A 96 0.75 6.03 5.45
N GLY A 97 1.78 6.83 5.14
CA GLY A 97 2.20 8.01 5.89
C GLY A 97 2.86 9.02 4.96
N ASP A 98 4.17 9.22 5.12
CA ASP A 98 4.97 10.16 4.31
C ASP A 98 5.65 9.50 3.10
N ALA A 99 6.54 10.24 2.43
CA ALA A 99 7.29 9.77 1.26
C ALA A 99 8.18 8.55 1.50
N SER A 100 8.65 8.34 2.74
CA SER A 100 9.46 7.19 3.12
C SER A 100 8.62 5.97 3.51
N SER A 101 7.31 6.15 3.69
CA SER A 101 6.41 5.09 4.12
C SER A 101 6.00 4.19 2.94
N PRO A 102 5.79 2.88 3.15
CA PRO A 102 5.18 2.02 2.13
C PRO A 102 3.73 2.43 1.86
N VAL A 103 3.11 1.93 0.79
CA VAL A 103 1.66 2.03 0.60
C VAL A 103 0.94 1.03 1.51
N THR A 104 -0.34 1.26 1.83
CA THR A 104 -1.12 0.30 2.62
C THR A 104 -1.43 -0.97 1.82
N ALA A 105 -1.88 -2.03 2.50
CA ALA A 105 -2.31 -3.26 1.85
C ALA A 105 -3.49 -3.00 0.90
N GLU A 106 -4.44 -2.13 1.28
CA GLU A 106 -5.59 -1.75 0.47
C GLU A 106 -5.17 -0.99 -0.79
N THR A 107 -4.22 -0.06 -0.67
CA THR A 107 -3.67 0.65 -1.83
C THR A 107 -2.91 -0.28 -2.77
N LEU A 108 -2.11 -1.20 -2.22
CA LEU A 108 -1.37 -2.20 -3.00
C LEU A 108 -2.34 -3.08 -3.78
N GLU A 109 -3.35 -3.62 -3.10
CA GLU A 109 -4.33 -4.54 -3.68
C GLU A 109 -5.18 -3.86 -4.76
N ALA A 110 -5.76 -2.69 -4.46
CA ALA A 110 -6.60 -1.97 -5.41
C ALA A 110 -5.79 -1.42 -6.60
N GLY A 111 -4.55 -0.97 -6.37
CA GLY A 111 -3.63 -0.55 -7.42
C GLY A 111 -3.24 -1.69 -8.35
N ALA A 112 -2.92 -2.86 -7.78
CA ALA A 112 -2.63 -4.06 -8.55
C ALA A 112 -3.83 -4.52 -9.40
N HIS A 113 -5.04 -4.48 -8.84
CA HIS A 113 -6.26 -4.77 -9.59
C HIS A 113 -6.51 -3.74 -10.71
N LEU A 114 -6.29 -2.45 -10.45
CA LEU A 114 -6.42 -1.42 -11.48
C LEU A 114 -5.45 -1.63 -12.65
N VAL A 115 -4.18 -1.99 -12.37
CA VAL A 115 -3.21 -2.35 -13.41
C VAL A 115 -3.73 -3.52 -14.24
N ALA A 116 -4.22 -4.58 -13.60
CA ALA A 116 -4.79 -5.73 -14.30
C ALA A 116 -5.97 -5.34 -15.21
N ALA A 117 -6.89 -4.52 -14.69
CA ALA A 117 -8.06 -4.04 -15.40
C ALA A 117 -7.69 -3.21 -16.63
N ILE A 118 -6.76 -2.26 -16.48
CA ILE A 118 -6.25 -1.45 -17.60
C ILE A 118 -5.59 -2.34 -18.66
N HIS A 119 -4.79 -3.33 -18.23
CA HIS A 119 -4.12 -4.24 -19.15
C HIS A 119 -5.11 -5.11 -19.93
N ARG A 120 -6.21 -5.55 -19.30
CA ARG A 120 -7.30 -6.26 -19.98
C ARG A 120 -8.07 -5.36 -20.93
N HIS A 121 -8.45 -4.17 -20.47
CA HIS A 121 -9.26 -3.23 -21.24
C HIS A 121 -8.56 -2.78 -22.54
N TYR A 122 -7.25 -2.54 -22.47
CA TYR A 122 -6.46 -2.06 -23.62
C TYR A 122 -5.66 -3.14 -24.34
N ASP A 123 -5.82 -4.42 -23.99
CA ASP A 123 -5.08 -5.54 -24.56
C ASP A 123 -3.55 -5.36 -24.50
N LEU A 124 -3.04 -5.00 -23.32
CA LEU A 124 -1.61 -4.73 -23.08
C LEU A 124 -0.80 -6.00 -22.75
N GLY A 125 -1.47 -7.14 -22.71
CA GLY A 125 -0.94 -8.40 -22.20
C GLY A 125 -0.80 -8.43 -20.67
N ARG A 126 -0.44 -9.60 -20.15
CA ARG A 126 -0.29 -9.86 -18.71
C ARG A 126 0.72 -8.88 -18.08
N PRO A 127 0.40 -8.24 -16.94
CA PRO A 127 1.31 -7.29 -16.28
C PRO A 127 2.69 -7.89 -15.98
N ALA A 128 3.74 -7.23 -16.47
CA ALA A 128 5.13 -7.61 -16.29
C ALA A 128 5.99 -6.36 -16.09
N TRP A 129 6.72 -6.35 -14.97
CA TRP A 129 7.56 -5.23 -14.58
C TRP A 129 8.68 -5.00 -15.60
N LEU A 130 8.90 -3.74 -15.96
CA LEU A 130 9.85 -3.30 -17.00
C LEU A 130 9.59 -3.87 -18.41
N VAL A 131 8.38 -4.38 -18.66
CA VAL A 131 7.92 -4.81 -20.00
C VAL A 131 6.71 -4.00 -20.43
N ASN A 132 5.64 -4.01 -19.63
CA ASN A 132 4.41 -3.25 -19.87
C ASN A 132 3.88 -2.56 -18.60
N VAL A 133 4.58 -2.70 -17.47
CA VAL A 133 4.40 -1.92 -16.23
C VAL A 133 5.74 -1.30 -15.88
N PHE A 134 5.82 0.02 -15.78
CA PHE A 134 7.08 0.72 -15.51
C PHE A 134 6.99 1.60 -14.25
N PRO A 135 8.06 1.69 -13.44
CA PRO A 135 8.13 2.69 -12.38
C PRO A 135 8.42 4.07 -12.97
N HIS A 136 8.03 5.13 -12.25
CA HIS A 136 8.38 6.50 -12.64
C HIS A 136 9.91 6.72 -12.74
N ASN A 137 10.71 6.17 -11.82
CA ASN A 137 12.17 6.27 -11.85
C ASN A 137 12.84 5.61 -13.08
N HIS A 138 12.09 4.89 -13.91
CA HIS A 138 12.56 4.45 -15.22
C HIS A 138 12.71 5.61 -16.22
N TYR A 139 11.88 6.64 -16.11
CA TYR A 139 11.80 7.73 -17.09
C TYR A 139 12.48 9.03 -16.64
N THR A 140 12.66 9.22 -15.34
CA THR A 140 13.27 10.43 -14.77
C THR A 140 13.97 10.14 -13.45
N GLN A 141 14.90 11.01 -13.05
CA GLN A 141 15.60 10.86 -11.78
C GLN A 141 14.69 11.24 -10.61
N THR A 142 14.07 10.25 -9.99
CA THR A 142 13.14 10.43 -8.86
C THR A 142 13.18 9.23 -7.91
N GLY A 143 12.81 9.45 -6.65
CA GLY A 143 12.58 8.36 -5.68
C GLY A 143 11.25 7.61 -5.91
N CYS A 144 10.37 8.16 -6.74
CA CYS A 144 9.08 7.56 -7.07
C CYS A 144 9.24 6.28 -7.93
N PRO A 145 8.52 5.18 -7.67
CA PRO A 145 7.38 5.03 -6.75
C PRO A 145 7.75 4.47 -5.35
N GLY A 146 8.98 4.67 -4.89
CA GLY A 146 9.44 4.25 -3.57
C GLY A 146 9.31 2.74 -3.39
N HIS A 147 8.63 2.31 -2.33
CA HIS A 147 8.46 0.90 -1.99
C HIS A 147 7.80 0.06 -3.10
N LEU A 148 6.97 0.62 -3.98
CA LEU A 148 6.36 -0.11 -5.11
C LEU A 148 7.38 -0.53 -6.19
N ALA A 149 8.54 0.12 -6.26
CA ALA A 149 9.69 -0.33 -7.05
C ALA A 149 10.76 -1.04 -6.22
N GLY A 150 10.60 -1.05 -4.89
CA GLY A 150 11.48 -1.70 -3.92
C GLY A 150 10.77 -2.85 -3.24
N SER A 151 10.65 -2.78 -1.91
CA SER A 151 10.21 -3.90 -1.06
C SER A 151 8.80 -4.43 -1.36
N GLN A 152 7.90 -3.64 -1.94
CA GLN A 152 6.52 -4.05 -2.27
C GLN A 152 6.35 -4.50 -3.72
N ASN A 153 7.39 -4.41 -4.57
CA ASN A 153 7.26 -4.67 -6.00
C ASN A 153 6.79 -6.10 -6.32
N SER A 154 7.42 -7.11 -5.70
CA SER A 154 7.08 -8.51 -5.92
C SER A 154 5.61 -8.80 -5.59
N ALA A 155 5.15 -8.36 -4.41
CA ALA A 155 3.77 -8.53 -3.97
C ALA A 155 2.77 -7.79 -4.88
N TYR A 156 3.06 -6.53 -5.24
CA TYR A 156 2.23 -5.75 -6.15
C TYR A 156 2.07 -6.42 -7.51
N MET A 157 3.18 -6.86 -8.11
CA MET A 157 3.17 -7.53 -9.42
C MET A 157 2.48 -8.90 -9.37
N ALA A 158 2.68 -9.67 -8.30
CA ALA A 158 2.01 -10.95 -8.12
C ALA A 158 0.48 -10.77 -8.03
N ARG A 159 0.01 -9.75 -7.30
CA ARG A 159 -1.42 -9.41 -7.25
C ARG A 159 -1.96 -8.92 -8.58
N ALA A 160 -1.22 -8.07 -9.30
CA ALA A 160 -1.68 -7.56 -10.60
C ALA A 160 -1.81 -8.69 -11.61
N GLN A 161 -0.89 -9.63 -11.58
CA GLN A 161 -0.94 -10.84 -12.40
C GLN A 161 -2.11 -11.76 -12.03
N ALA A 162 -2.34 -12.00 -10.74
CA ALA A 162 -3.47 -12.80 -10.26
C ALA A 162 -4.82 -12.20 -10.69
N TRP A 163 -4.99 -10.89 -10.55
CA TRP A 163 -6.18 -10.18 -11.06
C TRP A 163 -6.32 -10.29 -12.57
N TYR A 164 -5.23 -10.09 -13.30
CA TYR A 164 -5.26 -10.19 -14.75
C TYR A 164 -5.73 -11.57 -15.19
N ASP A 165 -5.16 -12.63 -14.62
CA ASP A 165 -5.49 -14.02 -14.98
C ASP A 165 -6.95 -14.31 -14.66
N ALA A 166 -7.40 -13.96 -13.47
CA ALA A 166 -8.76 -14.24 -12.99
C ALA A 166 -9.84 -13.47 -13.76
N MET A 167 -9.60 -12.21 -14.11
CA MET A 167 -10.49 -11.43 -14.99
C MET A 167 -10.65 -12.07 -16.37
N GLY A 168 -9.64 -12.78 -16.87
CA GLY A 168 -9.74 -13.48 -18.16
C GLY A 168 -10.51 -14.79 -18.11
N SER A 169 -10.54 -15.47 -16.96
CA SER A 169 -11.29 -16.70 -16.76
C SER A 169 -12.72 -16.47 -16.25
N GLY A 170 -13.14 -15.21 -16.05
CA GLY A 170 -14.46 -14.89 -15.49
C GLY A 170 -14.59 -15.25 -14.01
N THR A 171 -13.47 -15.37 -13.29
CA THR A 171 -13.41 -15.73 -11.88
C THR A 171 -12.88 -14.57 -11.06
N THR A 172 -13.42 -14.31 -9.88
CA THR A 172 -12.78 -13.38 -8.94
C THR A 172 -11.63 -14.12 -8.26
N PRO A 173 -10.38 -13.63 -8.35
CA PRO A 173 -9.29 -14.20 -7.56
C PRO A 173 -9.62 -13.97 -6.09
N THR A 174 -9.44 -15.00 -5.29
CA THR A 174 -9.54 -14.87 -3.85
C THR A 174 -8.46 -13.86 -3.42
N THR A 175 -8.85 -12.83 -2.68
CA THR A 175 -7.88 -12.13 -1.82
C THR A 175 -7.22 -13.24 -1.00
N PRO A 176 -5.88 -13.35 -0.97
CA PRO A 176 -5.28 -14.28 -0.05
C PRO A 176 -5.84 -13.94 1.33
N SER A 177 -6.53 -14.86 2.00
CA SER A 177 -6.45 -14.84 3.46
C SER A 177 -4.97 -14.79 3.77
N PRO A 178 -4.50 -13.94 4.73
CA PRO A 178 -3.09 -13.83 5.03
C PRO A 178 -2.50 -15.24 5.10
N GLN A 179 -1.77 -15.64 4.06
CA GLN A 179 -1.09 -16.92 4.06
C GLN A 179 0.13 -16.65 4.91
N GLU A 180 0.08 -17.19 6.12
CA GLU A 180 1.19 -17.37 7.03
C GLU A 180 2.29 -18.14 6.28
N ASP A 181 3.14 -17.44 5.53
CA ASP A 181 4.54 -17.77 5.27
C ASP A 181 5.15 -16.68 4.36
N ASP A 182 6.34 -16.19 4.76
CA ASP A 182 7.21 -15.16 4.13
C ASP A 182 7.12 -13.69 4.57
N MET A 183 6.73 -13.43 5.83
CA MET A 183 7.28 -12.26 6.58
C MET A 183 7.57 -12.64 8.04
N ALA A 184 8.49 -13.58 8.27
CA ALA A 184 9.04 -13.76 9.61
C ALA A 184 9.80 -12.50 10.03
N LEU A 185 9.38 -11.87 11.13
CA LEU A 185 10.17 -10.82 11.78
C LEU A 185 11.52 -11.41 12.18
N THR A 186 12.60 -10.72 11.85
CA THR A 186 13.95 -11.14 12.26
C THR A 186 14.11 -11.02 13.78
N GLU A 187 15.04 -11.77 14.38
CA GLU A 187 15.35 -11.62 15.82
C GLU A 187 15.71 -10.17 16.20
N ASP A 188 16.30 -9.42 15.27
CA ASP A 188 16.63 -8.01 15.45
C ASP A 188 15.38 -7.12 15.50
N ASP A 189 14.38 -7.40 14.66
CA ASP A 189 13.10 -6.69 14.69
C ASP A 189 12.33 -6.97 15.98
N ILE A 190 12.32 -8.23 16.40
CA ILE A 190 11.69 -8.66 17.66
C ILE A 190 12.38 -7.99 18.86
N THR A 191 13.71 -7.98 18.88
CA THR A 191 14.50 -7.37 19.96
C THR A 191 14.29 -5.85 20.03
N ARG A 192 14.21 -5.18 18.88
CA ARG A 192 13.99 -3.74 18.79
C ARG A 192 12.57 -3.33 19.23
N ILE A 193 11.57 -4.12 18.89
CA ILE A 193 10.18 -3.89 19.32
C ILE A 193 10.06 -4.11 20.82
N ALA A 194 10.64 -5.21 21.32
CA ALA A 194 10.58 -5.56 22.72
C ALA A 194 11.28 -4.51 23.60
N ALA A 195 12.44 -3.98 23.15
CA ALA A 195 13.15 -2.88 23.82
C ALA A 195 12.30 -1.60 23.95
N LYS A 196 11.56 -1.23 22.88
CA LYS A 196 10.67 -0.05 22.90
C LYS A 196 9.46 -0.22 23.82
N VAL A 197 8.99 -1.45 24.02
CA VAL A 197 7.89 -1.75 24.94
C VAL A 197 8.37 -1.71 26.39
N THR A 198 9.58 -2.20 26.67
CA THR A 198 10.16 -2.23 28.02
C THR A 198 10.73 -0.89 28.50
N ASP A 199 11.07 0.03 27.60
CA ASP A 199 11.61 1.37 27.93
C ASP A 199 10.64 2.22 28.78
N GLY A 200 9.33 1.93 28.70
CA GLY A 200 8.30 2.57 29.53
C GLY A 200 7.95 1.84 30.84
N LEU A 201 8.49 0.63 31.06
CA LEU A 201 8.17 -0.21 32.21
C LEU A 201 9.27 -0.04 33.29
N ARG A 202 8.91 0.49 34.47
CA ARG A 202 9.82 0.63 35.62
C ARG A 202 10.09 -0.72 36.30
N ILE A 203 10.79 -1.60 35.60
CA ILE A 203 11.28 -2.88 36.11
C ILE A 203 12.80 -2.90 35.94
N GLY A 204 13.50 -3.45 36.92
CA GLY A 204 14.96 -3.49 36.89
C GLY A 204 15.51 -4.29 35.69
N PRO A 205 16.78 -4.10 35.31
CA PRO A 205 17.38 -4.65 34.09
C PRO A 205 17.19 -6.17 33.92
N SER A 206 17.31 -6.93 35.01
CA SER A 206 17.12 -8.39 35.02
C SER A 206 15.66 -8.79 34.77
N GLY A 207 14.70 -7.99 35.25
CA GLY A 207 13.28 -8.20 35.03
C GLY A 207 12.84 -7.86 33.60
N GLN A 208 13.45 -6.82 33.02
CA GLN A 208 13.25 -6.49 31.61
C GLN A 208 13.75 -7.62 30.70
N GLN A 209 14.94 -8.17 30.96
CA GLN A 209 15.53 -9.24 30.14
C GLN A 209 14.77 -10.57 30.21
N ALA A 210 14.29 -10.96 31.39
CA ALA A 210 13.48 -12.18 31.56
C ALA A 210 12.08 -12.06 30.93
N THR A 211 11.48 -10.87 31.01
CA THR A 211 10.18 -10.57 30.37
C THR A 211 10.31 -10.50 28.86
N LEU A 212 11.42 -9.92 28.36
CA LEU A 212 11.77 -9.93 26.94
C LEU A 212 11.87 -11.37 26.42
N ALA A 213 12.69 -12.20 27.08
CA ALA A 213 12.97 -13.55 26.64
C ALA A 213 11.72 -14.43 26.59
N SER A 214 10.80 -14.29 27.55
CA SER A 214 9.54 -15.05 27.56
C SER A 214 8.55 -14.60 26.50
N PHE A 215 8.46 -13.29 26.23
CA PHE A 215 7.65 -12.76 25.12
C PHE A 215 8.19 -13.16 23.76
N VAL A 216 9.51 -13.08 23.56
CA VAL A 216 10.19 -13.48 22.33
C VAL A 216 10.00 -14.97 22.06
N HIS A 217 10.13 -15.82 23.09
CA HIS A 217 9.99 -17.27 22.93
C HIS A 217 8.54 -17.73 22.67
N ALA A 218 7.55 -17.02 23.22
CA ALA A 218 6.12 -17.30 22.99
C ALA A 218 5.65 -16.80 21.61
N ALA A 219 6.08 -15.61 21.19
CA ALA A 219 5.75 -15.05 19.88
C ALA A 219 6.37 -15.84 18.72
N ALA A 220 7.53 -16.47 18.92
CA ALA A 220 8.22 -17.27 17.91
C ALA A 220 7.60 -18.66 17.65
N ARG A 221 6.68 -19.15 18.49
CA ARG A 221 6.12 -20.51 18.37
C ARG A 221 4.64 -20.56 17.99
N ASP A 222 3.83 -19.62 18.46
CA ASP A 222 2.40 -19.54 18.14
C ASP A 222 1.92 -18.10 18.41
N SER A 223 1.92 -17.28 17.36
CA SER A 223 1.56 -15.86 17.41
C SER A 223 0.09 -15.64 17.80
N ALA A 224 -0.80 -16.57 17.46
CA ALA A 224 -2.20 -16.54 17.85
C ALA A 224 -2.39 -16.86 19.34
N ALA A 225 -1.61 -17.80 19.89
CA ALA A 225 -1.57 -18.05 21.34
C ALA A 225 -0.93 -16.88 22.10
N ALA A 226 0.11 -16.25 21.54
CA ALA A 226 0.73 -15.07 22.13
C ALA A 226 -0.26 -13.89 22.21
N LEU A 227 -1.06 -13.67 21.17
CA LEU A 227 -2.13 -12.66 21.19
C LEU A 227 -3.20 -12.99 22.24
N ARG A 228 -3.64 -14.25 22.33
CA ARG A 228 -4.57 -14.70 23.38
C ARG A 228 -4.00 -14.53 24.79
N ALA A 229 -2.70 -14.77 24.97
CA ALA A 229 -2.01 -14.59 26.25
C ALA A 229 -1.90 -13.10 26.64
N VAL A 230 -1.69 -12.20 25.68
CA VAL A 230 -1.70 -10.75 25.88
C VAL A 230 -3.11 -10.25 26.24
N GLU A 231 -4.14 -10.78 25.57
CA GLU A 231 -5.54 -10.47 25.89
C GLU A 231 -5.96 -11.02 27.27
N ALA A 232 -5.48 -12.21 27.66
CA ALA A 232 -5.69 -12.75 28.99
C ALA A 232 -4.96 -11.94 30.08
N LEU A 233 -3.75 -11.42 29.79
CA LEU A 233 -3.00 -10.53 30.69
C LEU A 233 -3.76 -9.23 30.98
N ARG A 234 -4.65 -8.79 30.07
CA ARG A 234 -5.57 -7.65 30.26
C ARG A 234 -6.52 -7.88 31.44
N ALA A 235 -7.00 -9.12 31.62
CA ALA A 235 -7.95 -9.47 32.68
C ALA A 235 -7.30 -9.52 34.08
N ASP A 236 -5.99 -9.78 34.14
CA ASP A 236 -5.23 -9.79 35.40
C ASP A 236 -4.61 -8.44 35.73
N LEU A 237 -4.21 -7.62 34.74
CA LEU A 237 -3.75 -6.23 34.98
C LEU A 237 -4.85 -5.32 35.54
N ALA A 238 -6.12 -5.57 35.20
CA ALA A 238 -7.26 -4.85 35.75
C ALA A 238 -7.39 -5.00 37.28
N LYS A 239 -6.77 -6.03 37.88
CA LYS A 239 -6.79 -6.28 39.34
C LYS A 239 -5.69 -5.54 40.11
N VAL A 240 -4.71 -4.91 39.43
CA VAL A 240 -3.47 -4.39 40.06
C VAL A 240 -3.29 -2.88 39.88
N ALA A 241 -4.13 -2.19 39.10
CA ALA A 241 -3.89 -0.79 38.74
C ALA A 241 -4.06 0.20 39.93
N SER A 242 -2.95 0.46 40.62
CA SER A 242 -2.69 1.70 41.35
C SER A 242 -1.54 2.42 40.63
N GLY A 243 -1.76 3.64 40.13
CA GLY A 243 -0.65 4.50 39.65
C GLY A 243 -0.69 5.09 38.24
N GLY A 244 -1.84 5.22 37.59
CA GLY A 244 -2.03 6.34 36.63
C GLY A 244 -1.69 6.12 35.14
N VAL A 245 -1.45 4.89 34.67
CA VAL A 245 -1.61 4.58 33.24
C VAL A 245 -2.64 3.47 33.11
N SER A 246 -3.71 3.72 32.36
CA SER A 246 -4.77 2.74 32.16
C SER A 246 -4.21 1.54 31.39
N ALA A 247 -4.29 0.35 31.99
CA ALA A 247 -3.89 -0.91 31.37
C ALA A 247 -4.57 -1.13 30.01
N ASP A 248 -5.75 -0.55 29.81
CA ASP A 248 -6.48 -0.60 28.55
C ASP A 248 -5.75 0.10 27.41
N ALA A 249 -5.09 1.22 27.65
CA ALA A 249 -4.38 1.96 26.60
C ALA A 249 -3.17 1.19 26.06
N ILE A 250 -2.52 0.40 26.92
CA ILE A 250 -1.35 -0.42 26.54
C ILE A 250 -1.82 -1.66 25.76
N VAL A 251 -2.87 -2.33 26.23
CA VAL A 251 -3.41 -3.49 25.52
C VAL A 251 -4.02 -3.09 24.19
N ASP A 252 -4.71 -1.95 24.11
CA ASP A 252 -5.25 -1.44 22.85
C ASP A 252 -4.13 -1.05 21.88
N ALA A 253 -3.00 -0.51 22.36
CA ALA A 253 -1.84 -0.22 21.51
C ALA A 253 -1.17 -1.49 20.96
N VAL A 254 -1.05 -2.55 21.78
CA VAL A 254 -0.46 -3.83 21.37
C VAL A 254 -1.41 -4.59 20.43
N VAL A 255 -2.70 -4.66 20.75
CA VAL A 255 -3.73 -5.28 19.91
C VAL A 255 -3.88 -4.53 18.58
N ALA A 256 -3.83 -3.18 18.57
CA ALA A 256 -3.84 -2.40 17.34
C ALA A 256 -2.62 -2.69 16.46
N ARG A 257 -1.45 -2.96 17.06
CA ARG A 257 -0.23 -3.29 16.32
C ARG A 257 -0.24 -4.71 15.76
N ILE A 258 -0.75 -5.68 16.53
CA ILE A 258 -0.90 -7.07 16.07
C ILE A 258 -1.98 -7.17 14.98
N LYS A 259 -3.07 -6.41 15.10
CA LYS A 259 -4.09 -6.30 14.04
C LYS A 259 -3.58 -5.58 12.79
N ALA A 260 -2.64 -4.64 12.94
CA ALA A 260 -1.98 -3.95 11.83
C ALA A 260 -0.83 -4.73 11.19
N SER A 261 -0.54 -5.94 11.68
CA SER A 261 0.47 -6.86 11.13
C SER A 261 -0.14 -8.18 10.63
N ARG A 262 -1.47 -8.25 10.51
CA ARG A 262 -2.21 -9.28 9.75
C ARG A 262 -2.45 -8.81 8.32
#